data_AF-A0A1Y6K657-F1
#
_entry.id   AF-A0A1Y6K657-F1
#
_cell.length_a   1.000
_cell.length_b   1.000
_cell.length_c   1.000
_cell.angle_alpha   90.00
_cell.angle_beta   90.00
_cell.angle_gamma   90.00
#
_symmetry.space_group_name_H-M   'P 1'
#
loop_
_entity.id
_entity.type
_entity.pdbx_description
1 polymer ?
#
loop_
_entity_poly.entity_id
_entity_poly.type
_entity_poly.pdbx_seq_one_letter_code
_entity_poly.pdbx_strand_id
1 'polypeptide(L)'
;MDQTEKTNQTEQPANERKREKKKFLERRSAWYLIAAALILVFLAIGILAGGARAINDRIALAESQAESKVKSQIDGARLDIEEGRYEVALDRLDWILDEMADFLTEEELAEIGELYSQSLVLINSRTTATPQPSPMPTQVVFTPTPDLRGVQELFENTLQLYASGQWDEVIRSLQALRENDLHFRAIEVDGLLYGALRNRGIQKILVENSLEPGIYDLTLAERFAPLDSSAEGLRTWTRLYITGASYWDVDWYEVVFYFEQVYPHLPNLMDGTFMTATERFRIGVIEYAKQLFEAGEYCLAQEYLEKALMISEDADARTLSEDAAEACLLGELPHEEGRNGESTPAPIEEPTAVSTEKTTPETTETPDG
;
A
#
# COMPACT_ATOMS: atom_id res chain seq x y z
N MET A 1 87.13 20.57 -12.90
CA MET A 1 87.99 20.40 -14.09
C MET A 1 87.66 19.03 -14.62
N ASP A 2 87.13 18.81 -15.82
CA ASP A 2 86.74 19.69 -16.91
C ASP A 2 85.72 18.90 -17.76
N GLN A 3 85.08 19.61 -18.67
CA GLN A 3 83.93 19.23 -19.45
C GLN A 3 84.14 18.07 -20.44
N THR A 4 82.99 17.44 -20.76
CA THR A 4 82.54 17.02 -22.11
C THR A 4 83.34 15.99 -22.91
N GLU A 5 82.64 14.94 -23.33
CA GLU A 5 82.74 14.52 -24.74
C GLU A 5 81.40 13.93 -25.23
N LYS A 6 80.75 14.66 -26.14
CA LYS A 6 79.70 14.14 -27.01
C LYS A 6 80.39 13.58 -28.25
N THR A 7 80.19 12.31 -28.55
CA THR A 7 80.59 11.72 -29.83
C THR A 7 79.36 11.50 -30.71
N ASN A 8 79.52 11.92 -31.95
CA ASN A 8 78.56 11.98 -33.04
C ASN A 8 78.73 10.75 -33.96
N GLN A 9 77.77 10.58 -34.89
CA GLN A 9 77.83 9.76 -36.13
C GLN A 9 77.62 8.23 -35.96
N THR A 10 77.00 7.47 -36.87
CA THR A 10 76.29 7.65 -38.16
C THR A 10 75.79 6.23 -38.55
N GLU A 11 74.96 6.13 -39.61
CA GLU A 11 74.70 4.94 -40.45
C GLU A 11 73.50 4.01 -40.12
N GLN A 12 72.43 4.20 -40.90
CA GLN A 12 71.47 3.17 -41.31
C GLN A 12 72.12 2.26 -42.37
N PRO A 13 71.70 0.98 -42.48
CA PRO A 13 70.70 0.68 -43.51
C PRO A 13 69.64 -0.40 -43.16
N ALA A 14 68.59 -0.33 -43.98
CA ALA A 14 67.42 -1.16 -44.15
C ALA A 14 67.48 -2.66 -43.76
N ASN A 15 66.40 -3.12 -43.11
CA ASN A 15 65.82 -4.44 -43.36
C ASN A 15 64.31 -4.44 -43.03
N GLU A 16 63.47 -4.40 -44.07
CA GLU A 16 62.03 -4.59 -43.97
C GLU A 16 61.70 -6.02 -43.52
N ARG A 17 61.37 -6.21 -42.24
CA ARG A 17 60.71 -7.43 -41.79
C ARG A 17 59.20 -7.26 -41.94
N LYS A 18 58.63 -7.88 -42.97
CA LYS A 18 57.18 -8.15 -43.05
C LYS A 18 56.74 -8.86 -41.77
N ARG A 19 56.00 -8.16 -40.90
CA ARG A 19 55.26 -8.78 -39.79
C ARG A 19 54.07 -9.53 -40.38
N GLU A 20 54.16 -10.85 -40.45
CA GLU A 20 52.98 -11.69 -40.58
C GLU A 20 52.03 -11.42 -39.41
N LYS A 21 50.84 -10.89 -39.71
CA LYS A 21 49.74 -10.81 -38.75
C LYS A 21 49.29 -12.24 -38.45
N LYS A 22 49.64 -12.75 -37.26
CA LYS A 22 49.13 -14.04 -36.76
C LYS A 22 47.60 -13.99 -36.71
N LYS A 23 46.95 -14.77 -37.57
CA LYS A 23 45.52 -15.07 -37.52
C LYS A 23 45.29 -16.06 -36.36
N PHE A 24 45.17 -15.55 -35.13
CA PHE A 24 45.01 -16.38 -33.93
C PHE A 24 43.53 -16.71 -33.58
N LEU A 25 42.57 -16.30 -34.41
CA LEU A 25 41.15 -16.61 -34.22
C LEU A 25 40.72 -17.74 -35.18
N GLU A 26 41.26 -18.94 -34.96
CA GLU A 26 40.73 -20.14 -35.59
C GLU A 26 39.50 -20.65 -34.83
N ARG A 27 38.32 -20.27 -35.36
CA ARG A 27 37.05 -21.03 -35.50
C ARG A 27 36.38 -21.74 -34.30
N ARG A 28 37.06 -22.04 -33.18
CA ARG A 28 36.48 -22.63 -31.95
C ARG A 28 36.26 -21.62 -30.82
N SER A 29 37.13 -20.61 -30.68
CA SER A 29 36.96 -19.53 -29.69
C SER A 29 35.89 -18.50 -30.08
N ALA A 30 35.54 -18.43 -31.37
CA ALA A 30 34.48 -17.56 -31.87
C ALA A 30 33.10 -17.97 -31.33
N TRP A 31 32.85 -19.27 -31.09
CA TRP A 31 31.57 -19.72 -30.55
C TRP A 31 31.39 -19.31 -29.10
N TYR A 32 32.43 -19.40 -28.27
CA TYR A 32 32.37 -18.92 -26.88
C TYR A 32 32.15 -17.40 -26.80
N LEU A 33 32.76 -16.62 -27.71
CA LEU A 33 32.52 -15.17 -27.79
C LEU A 33 31.11 -14.83 -28.27
N ILE A 34 30.55 -15.60 -29.21
CA ILE A 34 29.16 -15.44 -29.67
C ILE A 34 28.17 -15.84 -28.57
N ALA A 35 28.43 -16.92 -27.82
CA ALA A 35 27.62 -17.35 -26.69
C ALA A 35 27.65 -16.33 -25.55
N ALA A 36 28.82 -15.81 -25.19
CA ALA A 36 28.95 -14.74 -24.20
C ALA A 36 28.25 -13.45 -24.64
N ALA A 37 28.33 -13.09 -25.93
CA ALA A 37 27.61 -11.94 -26.48
C ALA A 37 26.08 -12.15 -26.45
N LEU A 38 25.59 -13.35 -26.74
CA LEU A 38 24.16 -13.69 -26.66
C LEU A 38 23.64 -13.62 -25.21
N ILE A 39 24.39 -14.13 -24.25
CA ILE A 39 24.03 -14.03 -22.82
C ILE A 39 23.93 -12.57 -22.39
N LEU A 40 24.90 -11.73 -22.78
CA LEU A 40 24.85 -10.29 -22.50
C LEU A 40 23.64 -9.59 -23.14
N VAL A 41 23.25 -10.01 -24.34
CA VAL A 41 22.06 -9.49 -25.02
C VAL A 41 20.78 -9.93 -24.29
N PHE A 42 20.66 -11.19 -23.89
CA PHE A 42 19.51 -11.66 -23.11
C PHE A 42 19.41 -10.97 -21.74
N LEU A 43 20.54 -10.78 -21.04
CA LEU A 43 20.58 -10.05 -19.78
C LEU A 43 20.15 -8.60 -19.96
N ALA A 44 20.63 -7.93 -21.02
CA ALA A 44 20.24 -6.56 -21.34
C ALA A 44 18.74 -6.46 -21.70
N ILE A 45 18.20 -7.45 -22.42
CA ILE A 45 16.76 -7.52 -22.73
C ILE A 45 15.95 -7.73 -21.45
N GLY A 46 16.39 -8.60 -20.54
CA GLY A 46 15.73 -8.83 -19.25
C GLY A 46 15.67 -7.57 -18.39
N ILE A 47 16.79 -6.84 -18.28
CA ILE A 47 16.86 -5.57 -17.53
C ILE A 47 15.94 -4.51 -18.16
N LEU A 48 15.94 -4.38 -19.49
CA LEU A 48 15.11 -3.40 -20.19
C LEU A 48 13.61 -3.74 -20.17
N ALA A 49 13.26 -5.01 -20.31
CA ALA A 49 11.87 -5.47 -20.32
C ALA A 49 11.26 -5.49 -18.90
N GLY A 50 12.05 -5.87 -17.88
CA GLY A 50 11.61 -5.91 -16.49
C GLY A 50 11.47 -4.52 -15.87
N GLY A 51 12.43 -3.62 -16.13
CA GLY A 51 12.41 -2.26 -15.59
C GLY A 51 11.19 -1.44 -16.06
N ALA A 52 10.80 -1.57 -17.33
CA ALA A 52 9.65 -0.85 -17.86
C ALA A 52 8.31 -1.34 -17.28
N ARG A 53 8.16 -2.66 -17.04
CA ARG A 53 6.96 -3.21 -16.39
C ARG A 53 6.87 -2.78 -14.94
N ALA A 54 7.96 -2.91 -14.18
CA ALA A 54 7.99 -2.49 -12.77
C ALA A 54 7.71 -0.99 -12.56
N ILE A 55 8.13 -0.13 -13.50
CA ILE A 55 7.79 1.30 -13.46
C ILE A 55 6.31 1.51 -13.77
N ASN A 56 5.77 0.85 -14.80
CA ASN A 56 4.35 0.95 -15.13
C ASN A 56 3.47 0.41 -14.01
N ASP A 57 3.85 -0.67 -13.33
CA ASP A 57 3.10 -1.23 -12.21
C ASP A 57 3.05 -0.25 -11.04
N ARG A 58 4.15 0.47 -10.76
CA ARG A 58 4.18 1.52 -9.73
C ARG A 58 3.34 2.73 -10.09
N ILE A 59 3.34 3.14 -11.37
CA ILE A 59 2.50 4.25 -11.85
C ILE A 59 1.02 3.85 -11.77
N ALA A 60 0.66 2.66 -12.25
CA ALA A 60 -0.70 2.15 -12.21
C ALA A 60 -1.19 1.97 -10.76
N LEU A 61 -0.31 1.52 -9.85
CA LEU A 61 -0.65 1.42 -8.43
C LEU A 61 -0.88 2.80 -7.81
N ALA A 62 -0.02 3.78 -8.10
CA ALA A 62 -0.19 5.14 -7.62
C ALA A 62 -1.49 5.79 -8.16
N GLU A 63 -1.80 5.56 -9.44
CA GLU A 63 -3.01 6.07 -10.10
C GLU A 63 -4.27 5.42 -9.53
N SER A 64 -4.28 4.10 -9.34
CA SER A 64 -5.41 3.37 -8.73
C SER A 64 -5.67 3.79 -7.27
N GLN A 65 -4.60 4.06 -6.51
CA GLN A 65 -4.72 4.56 -5.14
C GLN A 65 -5.25 6.00 -5.11
N ALA A 66 -4.83 6.84 -6.07
CA ALA A 66 -5.32 8.19 -6.21
C ALA A 66 -6.82 8.21 -6.57
N GLU A 67 -7.26 7.39 -7.52
CA GLU A 67 -8.67 7.29 -7.92
C GLU A 67 -9.57 6.89 -6.73
N SER A 68 -9.20 5.83 -6.00
CA SER A 68 -9.95 5.42 -4.81
C SER A 68 -10.02 6.53 -3.75
N LYS A 69 -8.96 7.34 -3.62
CA LYS A 69 -8.88 8.43 -2.66
C LYS A 69 -9.73 9.63 -3.09
N VAL A 70 -9.67 10.04 -4.35
CA VAL A 70 -10.54 11.08 -4.94
C VAL A 70 -12.00 10.72 -4.68
N LYS A 71 -12.40 9.51 -5.08
CA LYS A 71 -13.77 9.01 -4.89
C LYS A 71 -14.20 9.07 -3.43
N SER A 72 -13.36 8.60 -2.51
CA SER A 72 -13.66 8.63 -1.08
C SER A 72 -13.86 10.05 -0.55
N GLN A 73 -13.09 11.03 -1.04
CA GLN A 73 -13.21 12.42 -0.60
C GLN A 73 -14.43 13.10 -1.21
N ILE A 74 -14.77 12.83 -2.47
CA ILE A 74 -16.04 13.29 -3.07
C ILE A 74 -17.24 12.71 -2.31
N ASP A 75 -17.25 11.40 -2.04
CA ASP A 75 -18.29 10.74 -1.24
C ASP A 75 -18.39 11.36 0.16
N GLY A 76 -17.25 11.68 0.79
CA GLY A 76 -17.19 12.41 2.06
C GLY A 76 -17.80 13.80 1.98
N ALA A 77 -17.55 14.56 0.91
CA ALA A 77 -18.14 15.87 0.70
C ALA A 77 -19.67 15.79 0.55
N ARG A 78 -20.19 14.76 -0.16
CA ARG A 78 -21.64 14.51 -0.23
C ARG A 78 -22.23 14.25 1.15
N LEU A 79 -21.59 13.39 1.93
CA LEU A 79 -22.03 13.09 3.30
C LEU A 79 -21.99 14.33 4.20
N ASP A 80 -20.94 15.16 4.09
CA ASP A 80 -20.83 16.40 4.83
C ASP A 80 -21.97 17.38 4.47
N ILE A 81 -22.37 17.45 3.20
CA ILE A 81 -23.54 18.23 2.76
C ILE A 81 -24.83 17.64 3.33
N GLU A 82 -25.03 16.32 3.25
CA GLU A 82 -26.22 15.63 3.78
C GLU A 82 -26.39 15.83 5.29
N GLU A 83 -25.29 15.76 6.05
CA GLU A 83 -25.27 16.00 7.49
C GLU A 83 -25.26 17.49 7.86
N GLY A 84 -25.24 18.39 6.86
CA GLY A 84 -25.33 19.83 7.06
C GLY A 84 -24.04 20.51 7.51
N ARG A 85 -22.88 19.86 7.37
CA ARG A 85 -21.53 20.38 7.63
C ARG A 85 -20.92 21.03 6.39
N TYR A 86 -21.54 22.12 5.93
CA TYR A 86 -21.15 22.72 4.65
C TYR A 86 -19.73 23.32 4.64
N GLU A 87 -19.25 23.85 5.76
CA GLU A 87 -17.87 24.38 5.86
C GLU A 87 -16.84 23.24 5.70
N VAL A 88 -17.07 22.10 6.36
CA VAL A 88 -16.23 20.89 6.22
C VAL A 88 -16.29 20.34 4.79
N ALA A 89 -17.47 20.36 4.16
CA ALA A 89 -17.60 19.99 2.76
C ALA A 89 -16.75 20.88 1.84
N LEU A 90 -16.76 22.20 2.06
CA LEU A 90 -15.94 23.14 1.29
C LEU A 90 -14.45 22.90 1.52
N ASP A 91 -14.00 22.75 2.77
CA ASP A 91 -12.59 22.47 3.08
C ASP A 91 -12.13 21.16 2.40
N ARG A 92 -13.00 20.15 2.35
CA ARG A 92 -12.71 18.89 1.66
C ARG A 92 -12.62 19.07 0.15
N LEU A 93 -13.55 19.82 -0.45
CA LEU A 93 -13.54 20.09 -1.89
C LEU A 93 -12.31 20.93 -2.28
N ASP A 94 -11.96 21.95 -1.49
CA ASP A 94 -10.74 22.74 -1.67
C ASP A 94 -9.49 21.84 -1.59
N TRP A 95 -9.43 20.95 -0.59
CA TRP A 95 -8.34 19.98 -0.48
C TRP A 95 -8.24 19.05 -1.70
N ILE A 96 -9.36 18.58 -2.27
CA ILE A 96 -9.36 17.76 -3.49
C ILE A 96 -8.79 18.56 -4.67
N LEU A 97 -9.20 19.83 -4.82
CA LEU A 97 -8.73 20.70 -5.88
C LEU A 97 -7.25 21.09 -5.72
N ASP A 98 -6.74 21.18 -4.49
CA ASP A 98 -5.35 21.52 -4.23
C ASP A 98 -4.41 20.32 -4.36
N GLU A 99 -4.77 19.18 -3.78
CA GLU A 99 -3.86 18.03 -3.63
C GLU A 99 -4.08 16.95 -4.70
N MET A 100 -5.26 16.90 -5.32
CA MET A 100 -5.63 15.80 -6.22
C MET A 100 -5.99 16.26 -7.64
N ALA A 101 -5.82 17.54 -7.99
CA ALA A 101 -6.21 18.10 -9.29
C ALA A 101 -5.68 17.30 -10.49
N ASP A 102 -4.44 16.80 -10.41
CA ASP A 102 -3.80 16.07 -11.50
C ASP A 102 -4.44 14.70 -11.79
N PHE A 103 -5.24 14.18 -10.86
CA PHE A 103 -5.90 12.87 -10.94
C PHE A 103 -7.40 12.97 -11.23
N LEU A 104 -7.96 14.16 -11.39
CA LEU A 104 -9.39 14.36 -11.61
C LEU A 104 -9.77 14.21 -13.08
N THR A 105 -10.87 13.49 -13.32
CA THR A 105 -11.56 13.48 -14.60
C THR A 105 -12.36 14.76 -14.83
N GLU A 106 -12.73 15.05 -16.08
CA GLU A 106 -13.61 16.20 -16.39
C GLU A 106 -14.98 16.05 -15.70
N GLU A 107 -15.48 14.82 -15.59
CA GLU A 107 -16.71 14.50 -14.87
C GLU A 107 -16.62 14.79 -13.36
N GLU A 108 -15.52 14.39 -12.71
CA GLU A 108 -15.32 14.65 -11.27
C GLU A 108 -15.14 16.14 -10.98
N LEU A 109 -14.44 16.88 -11.86
CA LEU A 109 -14.33 18.34 -11.74
C LEU A 109 -15.70 19.03 -11.84
N ALA A 110 -16.56 18.56 -12.75
CA ALA A 110 -17.92 19.07 -12.87
C ALA A 110 -18.76 18.77 -11.62
N GLU A 111 -18.66 17.55 -11.10
CA GLU A 111 -19.32 17.16 -9.85
C GLU A 111 -18.84 17.99 -8.65
N ILE A 112 -17.53 18.18 -8.49
CA ILE A 112 -16.94 19.03 -7.44
C ILE A 112 -17.50 20.45 -7.54
N GLY A 113 -17.58 21.01 -8.75
CA GLY A 113 -18.17 22.33 -8.98
C GLY A 113 -19.65 22.42 -8.56
N GLU A 114 -20.44 21.38 -8.79
CA GLU A 114 -21.84 21.28 -8.34
C GLU A 114 -21.92 21.23 -6.81
N LEU A 115 -21.16 20.34 -6.16
CA LEU A 115 -21.13 20.21 -4.70
C LEU A 115 -20.66 21.49 -4.01
N TYR A 116 -19.67 22.18 -4.60
CA TYR A 116 -19.15 23.45 -4.10
C TYR A 116 -20.24 24.54 -4.16
N SER A 117 -20.89 24.66 -5.32
CA SER A 117 -21.97 25.62 -5.53
C SER A 117 -23.16 25.33 -4.61
N GLN A 118 -23.54 24.06 -4.47
CA GLN A 118 -24.60 23.62 -3.57
C GLN A 118 -24.29 23.98 -2.12
N SER A 119 -23.08 23.70 -1.65
CA SER A 119 -22.62 24.03 -0.29
C SER A 119 -22.70 25.53 -0.02
N LEU A 120 -22.21 26.38 -0.94
CA LEU A 120 -22.29 27.84 -0.83
C LEU A 120 -23.74 28.35 -0.80
N VAL A 121 -24.63 27.79 -1.62
CA VAL A 121 -26.06 28.15 -1.61
C VAL A 121 -26.69 27.78 -0.27
N LEU A 122 -26.38 26.58 0.24
CA LEU A 122 -26.93 26.10 1.51
C LEU A 122 -26.43 26.92 2.71
N ILE A 123 -25.17 27.35 2.72
CA ILE A 123 -24.63 28.30 3.71
C ILE A 123 -25.41 29.62 3.68
N ASN A 124 -25.62 30.19 2.49
CA ASN A 124 -26.34 31.45 2.32
C ASN A 124 -27.84 31.34 2.65
N SER A 125 -28.45 30.17 2.45
CA SER A 125 -29.85 29.95 2.82
C SER A 125 -30.05 29.95 4.34
N ARG A 126 -29.07 29.46 5.12
CA ARG A 126 -29.12 29.47 6.60
C ARG A 126 -28.94 30.87 7.20
N THR A 127 -28.29 31.80 6.50
CA THR A 127 -28.08 33.17 6.98
C THR A 127 -29.23 34.12 6.68
N THR A 128 -30.28 33.69 5.97
CA THR A 128 -31.51 34.49 5.79
C THR A 128 -32.47 34.38 6.98
N ALA A 129 -32.09 34.97 8.11
CA ALA A 129 -33.09 35.44 9.07
C ALA A 129 -33.90 36.56 8.38
N THR A 130 -35.07 36.20 7.86
CA THR A 130 -36.06 37.19 7.42
C THR A 130 -36.40 38.07 8.63
N PRO A 131 -36.33 39.41 8.57
CA PRO A 131 -36.77 40.23 9.69
C PRO A 131 -38.26 39.98 9.90
N GLN A 132 -38.60 39.19 10.91
CA GLN A 132 -39.97 38.94 11.30
C GLN A 132 -40.58 40.29 11.73
N PRO A 133 -41.74 40.71 11.21
CA PRO A 133 -42.41 41.90 11.71
C PRO A 133 -42.69 41.72 13.21
N SER A 134 -42.22 42.69 13.99
CA SER A 134 -42.33 42.76 15.45
C SER A 134 -43.72 42.32 15.94
N PRO A 135 -43.84 41.24 16.74
CA PRO A 135 -45.01 41.08 17.57
C PRO A 135 -44.98 42.14 18.69
N MET A 136 -46.18 42.49 19.16
CA MET A 136 -46.46 43.33 20.32
C MET A 136 -45.61 42.98 21.57
N PRO A 137 -45.42 43.92 22.52
CA PRO A 137 -44.50 43.76 23.65
C PRO A 137 -44.80 42.48 24.42
N THR A 138 -43.98 41.47 24.20
CA THR A 138 -43.93 40.26 25.02
C THR A 138 -43.11 40.62 26.25
N GLN A 139 -43.67 40.32 27.43
CA GLN A 139 -42.99 40.48 28.70
C GLN A 139 -41.60 39.82 28.62
N VAL A 140 -40.57 40.58 28.96
CA VAL A 140 -39.19 40.09 29.06
C VAL A 140 -39.16 39.01 30.13
N VAL A 141 -39.20 37.75 29.70
CA VAL A 141 -38.78 36.64 30.56
C VAL A 141 -37.27 36.82 30.66
N PHE A 142 -36.79 37.18 31.85
CA PHE A 142 -35.37 37.15 32.16
C PHE A 142 -34.92 35.68 32.10
N THR A 143 -34.50 35.20 30.94
CA THR A 143 -33.63 34.02 30.87
C THR A 143 -32.34 34.42 31.58
N PRO A 144 -31.94 33.74 32.67
CA PRO A 144 -30.69 34.04 33.33
C PRO A 144 -29.56 33.98 32.31
N THR A 145 -28.67 34.97 32.31
CA THR A 145 -27.43 34.93 31.54
C THR A 145 -26.73 33.60 31.86
N PRO A 146 -26.46 32.73 30.86
CA PRO A 146 -25.77 31.47 31.11
C PRO A 146 -24.48 31.71 31.89
N ASP A 147 -24.27 30.97 32.98
CA ASP A 147 -23.05 31.07 33.78
C ASP A 147 -21.91 30.31 33.08
N LEU A 148 -21.14 31.03 32.26
CA LEU A 148 -20.08 30.44 31.46
C LEU A 148 -18.78 30.19 32.24
N ARG A 149 -18.73 30.49 33.54
CA ARG A 149 -17.48 30.37 34.33
C ARG A 149 -16.99 28.93 34.40
N GLY A 150 -17.91 27.97 34.56
CA GLY A 150 -17.56 26.54 34.58
C GLY A 150 -17.04 26.02 33.23
N VAL A 151 -17.63 26.45 32.11
CA VAL A 151 -17.18 26.04 30.77
C VAL A 151 -15.86 26.70 30.36
N GLN A 152 -15.61 27.95 30.77
CA GLN A 152 -14.33 28.61 30.53
C GLN A 152 -13.19 27.93 31.31
N GLU A 153 -13.40 27.60 32.58
CA GLU A 153 -12.41 26.86 33.39
C GLU A 153 -12.14 25.46 32.80
N LEU A 154 -13.19 24.76 32.36
CA LEU A 154 -13.07 23.46 31.70
C LEU A 154 -12.27 23.55 30.39
N PHE A 155 -12.48 24.60 29.59
CA PHE A 155 -11.71 24.84 28.37
C PHE A 155 -10.23 25.13 28.66
N GLU A 156 -9.92 25.97 29.65
CA GLU A 156 -8.54 26.25 30.04
C GLU A 156 -7.80 25.00 30.53
N ASN A 157 -8.47 24.13 31.30
CA ASN A 157 -7.93 22.83 31.68
C ASN A 157 -7.71 21.93 30.44
N THR A 158 -8.67 21.90 29.52
CA THR A 158 -8.57 21.14 28.26
C THR A 158 -7.33 21.53 27.45
N LEU A 159 -6.99 22.82 27.39
CA LEU A 159 -5.77 23.29 26.72
C LEU A 159 -4.49 22.75 27.39
N GLN A 160 -4.47 22.62 28.72
CA GLN A 160 -3.35 22.01 29.44
C GLN A 160 -3.22 20.52 29.15
N LEU A 161 -4.35 19.80 29.11
CA LEU A 161 -4.40 18.37 28.73
C LEU A 161 -3.91 18.17 27.29
N TYR A 162 -4.34 19.05 26.38
CA TYR A 162 -3.93 19.04 24.97
C TYR A 162 -2.43 19.25 24.83
N ALA A 163 -1.88 20.26 25.51
CA ALA A 163 -0.44 20.52 25.53
C ALA A 163 0.37 19.35 26.13
N SER A 164 -0.25 18.56 27.01
CA SER A 164 0.36 17.39 27.63
C SER A 164 0.18 16.09 26.82
N GLY A 165 -0.54 16.13 25.70
CA GLY A 165 -0.82 14.96 24.88
C GLY A 165 -1.77 13.94 25.52
N GLN A 166 -2.59 14.35 26.48
CA GLN A 166 -3.54 13.46 27.16
C GLN A 166 -4.84 13.34 26.35
N TRP A 167 -4.76 12.73 25.16
CA TRP A 167 -5.82 12.80 24.16
C TRP A 167 -7.17 12.25 24.61
N ASP A 168 -7.19 11.17 25.40
CA ASP A 168 -8.44 10.64 25.96
C ASP A 168 -9.16 11.63 26.88
N GLU A 169 -8.40 12.31 27.74
CA GLU A 169 -8.96 13.30 28.66
C GLU A 169 -9.36 14.57 27.94
N VAL A 170 -8.61 14.97 26.91
CA VAL A 170 -8.99 16.06 26.01
C VAL A 170 -10.35 15.78 25.36
N ILE A 171 -10.52 14.60 24.74
CA ILE A 171 -11.76 14.26 24.03
C ILE A 171 -12.94 14.22 25.00
N ARG A 172 -12.77 13.62 26.19
CA ARG A 172 -13.80 13.60 27.23
C ARG A 172 -14.18 15.00 27.68
N SER A 173 -13.19 15.87 27.88
CA SER A 173 -13.40 17.26 28.31
C SER A 173 -14.12 18.09 27.22
N LEU A 174 -13.74 17.93 25.95
CA LEU A 174 -14.39 18.61 24.81
C LEU A 174 -15.82 18.12 24.59
N GLN A 175 -16.10 16.83 24.82
CA GLN A 175 -17.47 16.30 24.81
C GLN A 175 -18.31 16.92 25.93
N ALA A 176 -17.77 16.99 27.15
CA ALA A 176 -18.45 17.66 28.27
C ALA A 176 -18.66 19.16 28.00
N LEU A 177 -17.75 19.84 27.31
CA LEU A 177 -17.95 21.23 26.89
C LEU A 177 -19.17 21.37 25.97
N ARG A 178 -19.29 20.51 24.95
CA ARG A 178 -20.44 20.52 24.02
C ARG A 178 -21.75 20.14 24.71
N GLU A 179 -21.73 19.23 25.68
CA GLU A 179 -22.91 18.87 26.47
C GLU A 179 -23.41 20.05 27.33
N ASN A 180 -22.50 20.88 27.85
CA ASN A 180 -22.85 22.05 28.66
C ASN A 180 -23.27 23.25 27.80
N ASP A 181 -22.57 23.52 26.70
CA ASP A 181 -22.91 24.59 25.75
C ASP A 181 -22.38 24.27 24.34
N LEU A 182 -23.29 23.99 23.42
CA LEU A 182 -23.00 23.69 22.00
C LEU A 182 -22.40 24.88 21.23
N HIS A 183 -22.60 26.11 21.69
CA HIS A 183 -22.14 27.32 20.99
C HIS A 183 -20.86 27.89 21.59
N PHE A 184 -20.41 27.37 22.74
CA PHE A 184 -19.20 27.84 23.39
C PHE A 184 -17.98 27.52 22.50
N ARG A 185 -17.42 28.57 21.88
CA ARG A 185 -16.20 28.49 21.05
C ARG A 185 -16.22 27.31 20.07
N ALA A 186 -17.37 27.06 19.44
CA ALA A 186 -17.61 25.85 18.65
C ALA A 186 -16.45 25.53 17.68
N ILE A 187 -16.00 26.51 16.90
CA ILE A 187 -14.88 26.33 15.94
C ILE A 187 -13.58 25.89 16.64
N GLU A 188 -13.23 26.50 17.78
CA GLU A 188 -12.01 26.14 18.52
C GLU A 188 -12.13 24.74 19.13
N VAL A 189 -13.31 24.40 19.67
CA VAL A 189 -13.60 23.07 20.24
C VAL A 189 -13.54 21.98 19.17
N ASP A 190 -14.08 22.25 17.98
CA ASP A 190 -14.06 21.36 16.81
C ASP A 190 -12.63 21.13 16.33
N GLY A 191 -11.82 22.19 16.23
CA GLY A 191 -10.40 22.09 15.87
C GLY A 191 -9.58 21.28 16.90
N LEU A 192 -9.86 21.46 18.20
CA LEU A 192 -9.23 20.66 19.25
C LEU A 192 -9.66 19.19 19.20
N LEU A 193 -10.93 18.91 18.88
CA LEU A 193 -11.43 17.54 18.71
C LEU A 193 -10.78 16.86 17.52
N TYR A 194 -10.67 17.54 16.37
CA TYR A 194 -9.92 17.06 15.21
C TYR A 194 -8.49 16.67 15.61
N GLY A 195 -7.75 17.61 16.21
CA GLY A 195 -6.36 17.38 16.61
C GLY A 195 -6.19 16.25 17.62
N ALA A 196 -7.07 16.17 18.62
CA ALA A 196 -7.03 15.14 19.65
C ALA A 196 -7.35 13.75 19.08
N LEU A 197 -8.38 13.62 18.25
CA LEU A 197 -8.75 12.36 17.61
C LEU A 197 -7.66 11.87 16.66
N ARG A 198 -7.15 12.77 15.82
CA ARG A 198 -6.04 12.49 14.91
C ARG A 198 -4.82 11.96 15.66
N ASN A 199 -4.39 12.65 16.71
CA ASN A 199 -3.20 12.26 17.47
C ASN A 199 -3.42 11.00 18.31
N ARG A 200 -4.62 10.80 18.87
CA ARG A 200 -4.98 9.56 19.56
C ARG A 200 -4.99 8.38 18.61
N GLY A 201 -5.52 8.56 17.39
CA GLY A 201 -5.51 7.53 16.35
C GLY A 201 -4.09 7.09 16.00
N ILE A 202 -3.18 8.05 15.80
CA ILE A 202 -1.75 7.78 15.56
C ILE A 202 -1.11 7.07 16.76
N GLN A 203 -1.36 7.53 17.98
CA GLN A 203 -0.84 6.92 19.20
C GLN A 203 -1.29 5.45 19.32
N LYS A 204 -2.57 5.19 19.09
CA LYS A 204 -3.13 3.82 19.13
C LYS A 204 -2.45 2.91 18.12
N ILE A 205 -2.24 3.38 16.90
CA ILE A 205 -1.60 2.59 15.84
C ILE A 205 -0.12 2.33 16.15
N LEU A 206 0.64 3.37 16.49
CA LEU A 206 2.11 3.30 16.53
C LEU A 206 2.69 2.96 17.90
N VAL A 207 1.96 3.21 18.98
CA VAL A 207 2.44 3.02 20.37
C VAL A 207 1.69 1.90 21.06
N GLU A 208 0.37 1.83 20.88
CA GLU A 208 -0.47 0.85 21.57
C GLU A 208 -0.74 -0.42 20.75
N ASN A 209 -0.24 -0.48 19.50
CA ASN A 209 -0.46 -1.58 18.55
C ASN A 209 -1.94 -1.93 18.36
N SER A 210 -2.81 -0.93 18.52
CA SER A 210 -4.25 -1.01 18.44
C SER A 210 -4.72 -0.41 17.12
N LEU A 211 -4.63 -1.21 16.06
CA LEU A 211 -4.76 -0.77 14.67
C LEU A 211 -6.17 -0.27 14.35
N GLU A 212 -7.19 -1.10 14.54
CA GLU A 212 -8.58 -0.77 14.24
C GLU A 212 -9.13 0.36 15.10
N PRO A 213 -8.91 0.37 16.45
CA PRO A 213 -9.29 1.51 17.27
C PRO A 213 -8.62 2.82 16.84
N GLY A 214 -7.38 2.75 16.33
CA GLY A 214 -6.69 3.92 15.80
C GLY A 214 -7.26 4.39 14.46
N ILE A 215 -7.55 3.48 13.52
CA ILE A 215 -8.27 3.81 12.27
C ILE A 215 -9.62 4.45 12.56
N TYR A 216 -10.34 3.94 13.56
CA TYR A 216 -11.63 4.48 13.98
C TYR A 216 -11.50 5.95 14.42
N ASP A 217 -10.51 6.27 15.25
CA ASP A 217 -10.29 7.65 15.69
C ASP A 217 -9.90 8.58 14.52
N LEU A 218 -9.08 8.12 13.58
CA LEU A 218 -8.77 8.87 12.36
C LEU A 218 -10.02 9.12 11.51
N THR A 219 -10.89 8.12 11.40
CA THR A 219 -12.17 8.25 10.67
C THR A 219 -13.12 9.22 11.38
N LEU A 220 -13.11 9.25 12.71
CA LEU A 220 -13.90 10.22 13.47
C LEU A 220 -13.36 11.65 13.30
N ALA A 221 -12.04 11.82 13.20
CA ALA A 221 -11.43 13.11 12.93
C ALA A 221 -11.88 13.70 11.58
N GLU A 222 -12.07 12.86 10.55
CA GLU A 222 -12.55 13.29 9.23
C GLU A 222 -13.91 13.97 9.21
N ARG A 223 -14.71 13.84 10.28
CA ARG A 223 -15.98 14.55 10.41
C ARG A 223 -15.80 16.05 10.66
N PHE A 224 -14.60 16.48 11.06
CA PHE A 224 -14.29 17.87 11.35
C PHE A 224 -13.46 18.53 10.24
N ALA A 225 -12.52 17.80 9.65
CA ALA A 225 -11.69 18.26 8.54
C ALA A 225 -11.02 17.05 7.85
N PRO A 226 -10.60 17.17 6.58
CA PRO A 226 -9.80 16.12 5.91
C PRO A 226 -8.54 15.75 6.71
N LEU A 227 -8.13 14.48 6.66
CA LEU A 227 -6.85 14.06 7.25
C LEU A 227 -5.68 14.63 6.45
N ASP A 228 -4.64 15.06 7.16
CA ASP A 228 -3.37 15.34 6.49
C ASP A 228 -2.71 14.05 5.96
N SER A 229 -1.74 14.23 5.07
CA SER A 229 -1.05 13.14 4.37
C SER A 229 -0.40 12.11 5.29
N SER A 230 0.07 12.49 6.48
CA SER A 230 0.71 11.55 7.40
C SER A 230 -0.31 10.63 8.09
N ALA A 231 -1.43 11.18 8.55
CA ALA A 231 -2.51 10.40 9.15
C ALA A 231 -3.21 9.51 8.12
N GLU A 232 -3.40 10.03 6.90
CA GLU A 232 -3.96 9.26 5.79
C GLU A 232 -3.07 8.11 5.35
N GLY A 233 -1.77 8.38 5.18
CA GLY A 233 -0.78 7.36 4.85
C GLY A 233 -0.76 6.27 5.91
N LEU A 234 -0.74 6.65 7.19
CA LEU A 234 -0.79 5.70 8.29
C LEU A 234 -2.04 4.82 8.23
N ARG A 235 -3.23 5.41 8.05
CA ARG A 235 -4.48 4.65 7.89
C ARG A 235 -4.40 3.66 6.73
N THR A 236 -3.87 4.09 5.58
CA THR A 236 -3.73 3.25 4.38
C THR A 236 -2.86 2.03 4.65
N TRP A 237 -1.65 2.25 5.18
CA TRP A 237 -0.73 1.16 5.51
C TRP A 237 -1.28 0.24 6.61
N THR A 238 -1.99 0.80 7.60
CA THR A 238 -2.65 0.00 8.64
C THR A 238 -3.75 -0.89 8.07
N ARG A 239 -4.55 -0.41 7.09
CA ARG A 239 -5.54 -1.26 6.40
C ARG A 239 -4.88 -2.38 5.60
N LEU A 240 -3.80 -2.09 4.87
CA LEU A 240 -3.05 -3.11 4.13
C LEU A 240 -2.45 -4.16 5.07
N TYR A 241 -1.92 -3.72 6.22
CA TYR A 241 -1.43 -4.61 7.26
C TYR A 241 -2.52 -5.56 7.76
N ILE A 242 -3.69 -5.02 8.15
CA ILE A 242 -4.81 -5.83 8.66
C ILE A 242 -5.26 -6.83 7.58
N THR A 243 -5.32 -6.39 6.34
CA THR A 243 -5.71 -7.22 5.20
C THR A 243 -4.71 -8.36 4.99
N GLY A 244 -3.41 -8.08 4.92
CA GLY A 244 -2.37 -9.10 4.80
C GLY A 244 -2.38 -10.08 5.98
N ALA A 245 -2.59 -9.58 7.20
CA ALA A 245 -2.69 -10.43 8.39
C ALA A 245 -3.92 -11.37 8.36
N SER A 246 -4.99 -11.02 7.65
CA SER A 246 -6.18 -11.86 7.52
C SER A 246 -5.97 -13.12 6.67
N TYR A 247 -4.95 -13.12 5.81
CA TYR A 247 -4.55 -14.28 4.99
C TYR A 247 -3.52 -15.19 5.67
N TRP A 248 -3.10 -14.86 6.88
CA TRP A 248 -2.11 -15.62 7.63
C TRP A 248 -2.53 -17.09 7.80
N ASP A 249 -1.62 -18.03 7.51
CA ASP A 249 -1.87 -19.48 7.48
C ASP A 249 -3.00 -19.94 6.51
N VAL A 250 -3.53 -19.04 5.66
CA VAL A 250 -4.59 -19.33 4.69
C VAL A 250 -4.05 -19.24 3.27
N ASP A 251 -3.42 -18.12 2.93
CA ASP A 251 -2.85 -17.85 1.60
C ASP A 251 -1.54 -17.07 1.73
N TRP A 252 -0.42 -17.77 1.61
CA TRP A 252 0.90 -17.16 1.76
C TRP A 252 1.25 -16.21 0.61
N TYR A 253 0.68 -16.40 -0.59
CA TYR A 253 0.89 -15.46 -1.69
C TYR A 253 0.30 -14.10 -1.34
N GLU A 254 -0.94 -14.05 -0.84
CA GLU A 254 -1.60 -12.82 -0.44
C GLU A 254 -0.88 -12.16 0.76
N VAL A 255 -0.43 -12.95 1.75
CA VAL A 255 0.41 -12.43 2.86
C VAL A 255 1.63 -11.70 2.30
N VAL A 256 2.38 -12.33 1.39
CA VAL A 256 3.56 -11.72 0.76
C VAL A 256 3.17 -10.47 -0.02
N PHE A 257 2.11 -10.54 -0.84
CA PHE A 257 1.65 -9.43 -1.66
C PHE A 257 1.34 -8.17 -0.84
N TYR A 258 0.59 -8.30 0.26
CA TYR A 258 0.26 -7.16 1.10
C TYR A 258 1.47 -6.68 1.91
N PHE A 259 2.23 -7.59 2.53
CA PHE A 259 3.33 -7.18 3.39
C PHE A 259 4.54 -6.64 2.62
N GLU A 260 4.79 -7.06 1.37
CA GLU A 260 5.82 -6.48 0.49
C GLU A 260 5.57 -4.98 0.24
N GLN A 261 4.31 -4.56 0.27
CA GLN A 261 3.92 -3.15 0.17
C GLN A 261 4.09 -2.41 1.49
N VAL A 262 3.79 -3.04 2.64
CA VAL A 262 3.78 -2.35 3.95
C VAL A 262 5.18 -2.21 4.55
N TYR A 263 5.98 -3.27 4.57
CA TYR A 263 7.24 -3.30 5.31
C TYR A 263 8.27 -2.24 4.89
N PRO A 264 8.38 -1.81 3.61
CA PRO A 264 9.32 -0.77 3.23
C PRO A 264 8.96 0.62 3.78
N HIS A 265 7.68 0.85 4.10
CA HIS A 265 7.16 2.14 4.56
C HIS A 265 6.98 2.19 6.07
N LEU A 266 6.43 1.13 6.67
CA LEU A 266 6.22 1.01 8.11
C LEU A 266 6.76 -0.34 8.65
N PRO A 267 8.09 -0.53 8.64
CA PRO A 267 8.70 -1.82 8.99
C PRO A 267 8.36 -2.31 10.40
N ASN A 268 8.14 -1.38 11.33
CA ASN A 268 7.84 -1.64 12.73
C ASN A 268 6.35 -1.61 13.06
N LEU A 269 5.46 -1.37 12.09
CA LEU A 269 4.02 -1.45 12.34
C LEU A 269 3.69 -2.86 12.82
N MET A 270 2.91 -2.96 13.90
CA MET A 270 2.50 -4.24 14.47
C MET A 270 1.09 -4.12 15.07
N ASP A 271 0.41 -5.24 15.19
CA ASP A 271 -0.89 -5.39 15.85
C ASP A 271 -0.71 -6.05 17.23
N GLY A 272 -1.82 -6.47 17.85
CA GLY A 272 -1.81 -7.12 19.16
C GLY A 272 -1.01 -8.42 19.26
N THR A 273 -0.53 -8.99 18.14
CA THR A 273 0.36 -10.16 18.15
C THR A 273 1.84 -9.79 18.35
N PHE A 274 2.17 -8.49 18.34
CA PHE A 274 3.54 -7.95 18.45
C PHE A 274 4.49 -8.42 17.34
N MET A 275 3.99 -8.96 16.24
CA MET A 275 4.79 -9.29 15.07
C MET A 275 4.80 -8.11 14.11
N THR A 276 5.98 -7.61 13.77
CA THR A 276 6.11 -6.44 12.90
C THR A 276 5.75 -6.77 11.45
N ALA A 277 5.43 -5.76 10.65
CA ALA A 277 5.22 -5.90 9.21
C ALA A 277 6.44 -6.54 8.52
N THR A 278 7.64 -6.22 8.98
CA THR A 278 8.89 -6.82 8.49
C THR A 278 8.95 -8.32 8.78
N GLU A 279 8.60 -8.72 10.01
CA GLU A 279 8.63 -10.12 10.39
C GLU A 279 7.51 -10.93 9.73
N ARG A 280 6.32 -10.34 9.59
CA ARG A 280 5.23 -10.94 8.82
C ARG A 280 5.61 -11.16 7.36
N PHE A 281 6.26 -10.18 6.73
CA PHE A 281 6.79 -10.35 5.39
C PHE A 281 7.82 -11.48 5.34
N ARG A 282 8.82 -11.47 6.23
CA ARG A 282 9.89 -12.48 6.25
C ARG A 282 9.33 -13.91 6.37
N ILE A 283 8.44 -14.15 7.33
CA ILE A 283 7.82 -15.46 7.52
C ILE A 283 6.92 -15.82 6.34
N GLY A 284 6.07 -14.90 5.88
CA GLY A 284 5.19 -15.14 4.74
C GLY A 284 5.97 -15.52 3.47
N VAL A 285 7.10 -14.88 3.23
CA VAL A 285 8.00 -15.19 2.12
C VAL A 285 8.61 -16.59 2.24
N ILE A 286 9.02 -17.01 3.44
CA ILE A 286 9.55 -18.36 3.69
C ILE A 286 8.47 -19.41 3.43
N GLU A 287 7.26 -19.22 3.95
CA GLU A 287 6.17 -20.17 3.78
C GLU A 287 5.67 -20.23 2.34
N TYR A 288 5.61 -19.08 1.65
CA TYR A 288 5.29 -19.04 0.24
C TYR A 288 6.36 -19.75 -0.61
N ALA A 289 7.65 -19.56 -0.29
CA ALA A 289 8.73 -20.26 -0.97
C ALA A 289 8.67 -21.79 -0.78
N LYS A 290 8.23 -22.28 0.40
CA LYS A 290 7.99 -23.72 0.60
C LYS A 290 6.90 -24.24 -0.35
N GLN A 291 5.79 -23.51 -0.51
CA GLN A 291 4.74 -23.88 -1.45
C GLN A 291 5.25 -23.91 -2.90
N LEU A 292 6.06 -22.93 -3.30
CA LEU A 292 6.71 -22.90 -4.61
C LEU A 292 7.65 -24.09 -4.81
N PHE A 293 8.45 -24.42 -3.80
CA PHE A 293 9.35 -25.56 -3.83
C PHE A 293 8.58 -26.88 -4.01
N GLU A 294 7.49 -27.08 -3.26
CA GLU A 294 6.62 -28.25 -3.39
C GLU A 294 5.92 -28.32 -4.76
N ALA A 295 5.62 -27.17 -5.36
CA ALA A 295 5.07 -27.07 -6.71
C ALA A 295 6.11 -27.30 -7.82
N GLY A 296 7.40 -27.42 -7.48
CA GLY A 296 8.50 -27.59 -8.44
C GLY A 296 9.03 -26.28 -9.04
N GLU A 297 8.56 -25.13 -8.56
CA GLU A 297 8.99 -23.79 -8.97
C GLU A 297 10.26 -23.37 -8.20
N TYR A 298 11.33 -24.18 -8.33
CA TYR A 298 12.52 -24.09 -7.48
C TYR A 298 13.27 -22.76 -7.61
N CYS A 299 13.41 -22.23 -8.82
CA CYS A 299 14.12 -20.97 -9.04
C CYS A 299 13.40 -19.80 -8.37
N LEU A 300 12.05 -19.77 -8.46
CA LEU A 300 11.25 -18.74 -7.81
C LEU A 300 11.27 -18.89 -6.30
N ALA A 301 11.22 -20.14 -5.78
CA ALA A 301 11.37 -20.42 -4.37
C ALA A 301 12.70 -19.88 -3.81
N GLN A 302 13.81 -20.09 -4.53
CA GLN A 302 15.12 -19.56 -4.16
C GLN A 302 15.09 -18.02 -4.07
N GLU A 303 14.55 -17.32 -5.08
CA GLU A 303 14.47 -15.85 -5.09
C GLU A 303 13.73 -15.31 -3.86
N TYR A 304 12.61 -15.94 -3.49
CA TYR A 304 11.87 -15.56 -2.30
C TYR A 304 12.65 -15.87 -1.01
N LEU A 305 13.30 -17.02 -0.88
CA LEU A 305 14.11 -17.34 0.30
C LEU A 305 15.27 -16.36 0.49
N GLU A 306 15.93 -15.94 -0.59
CA GLU A 306 16.96 -14.91 -0.55
C GLU A 306 16.41 -13.58 -0.02
N LYS A 307 15.19 -13.18 -0.40
CA LYS A 307 14.52 -12.00 0.18
C LYS A 307 14.37 -12.11 1.69
N ALA A 308 13.96 -13.27 2.20
CA ALA A 308 13.80 -13.48 3.64
C ALA A 308 15.15 -13.46 4.38
N LEU A 309 16.18 -14.10 3.82
CA LEU A 309 17.53 -14.16 4.40
C LEU A 309 18.24 -12.81 4.43
N MET A 310 17.91 -11.90 3.50
CA MET A 310 18.39 -10.51 3.56
C MET A 310 17.83 -9.72 4.76
N ILE A 311 16.67 -10.13 5.30
CA ILE A 311 16.04 -9.48 6.46
C ILE A 311 16.63 -10.03 7.75
N SER A 312 16.65 -11.36 7.88
CA SER A 312 17.19 -12.04 9.06
C SER A 312 17.61 -13.46 8.70
N GLU A 313 18.69 -13.91 9.33
CA GLU A 313 19.21 -15.27 9.14
C GLU A 313 18.26 -16.31 9.70
N ASP A 314 18.05 -17.37 8.93
CA ASP A 314 17.19 -18.50 9.28
C ASP A 314 17.82 -19.79 8.72
N ALA A 315 18.13 -20.75 9.60
CA ALA A 315 18.91 -21.92 9.21
C ALA A 315 18.12 -22.84 8.26
N ASP A 316 16.83 -23.03 8.52
CA ASP A 316 15.97 -23.89 7.72
C ASP A 316 15.69 -23.23 6.37
N ALA A 317 15.43 -21.93 6.35
CA ALA A 317 15.29 -21.18 5.10
C ALA A 317 16.58 -21.19 4.28
N ARG A 318 17.76 -21.11 4.92
CA ARG A 318 19.05 -21.19 4.22
C ARG A 318 19.26 -22.56 3.58
N THR A 319 19.01 -23.64 4.31
CA THR A 319 19.09 -25.00 3.75
C THR A 319 18.10 -25.18 2.60
N LEU A 320 16.84 -24.75 2.76
CA LEU A 320 15.86 -24.81 1.68
C LEU A 320 16.29 -23.97 0.46
N SER A 321 16.94 -22.82 0.67
CA SER A 321 17.45 -21.98 -0.41
C SER A 321 18.58 -22.66 -1.18
N GLU A 322 19.47 -23.36 -0.50
CA GLU A 322 20.55 -24.14 -1.11
C GLU A 322 19.98 -25.32 -1.92
N ASP A 323 19.00 -26.04 -1.36
CA ASP A 323 18.31 -27.14 -2.04
C ASP A 323 17.54 -26.63 -3.28
N ALA A 324 16.87 -25.48 -3.16
CA ALA A 324 16.15 -24.83 -4.26
C ALA A 324 17.09 -24.41 -5.38
N ALA A 325 18.26 -23.87 -5.04
CA ALA A 325 19.28 -23.49 -6.01
C ALA A 325 19.82 -24.71 -6.77
N GLU A 326 20.10 -25.83 -6.09
CA GLU A 326 20.53 -27.06 -6.74
C GLU A 326 19.45 -27.62 -7.69
N ALA A 327 18.20 -27.69 -7.23
CA ALA A 327 17.09 -28.18 -8.02
C ALA A 327 16.78 -27.29 -9.24
N CYS A 328 16.85 -25.97 -9.07
CA CYS A 328 16.73 -25.00 -10.15
C CYS A 328 17.77 -25.25 -11.26
N LEU A 329 19.05 -25.39 -10.88
CA LEU A 329 20.14 -25.66 -11.82
C LEU A 329 19.97 -26.99 -12.56
N LEU A 330 19.44 -28.02 -11.90
CA LEU A 330 19.19 -29.33 -12.50
C LEU A 330 18.01 -29.32 -13.49
N GLY A 331 16.98 -28.52 -13.23
CA GLY A 331 15.83 -28.33 -14.14
C GLY A 331 16.17 -27.52 -15.41
N GLU A 332 17.19 -26.66 -15.34
CA GLU A 332 17.69 -25.88 -16.48
C GLU A 332 18.66 -26.65 -17.39
N LEU A 333 19.13 -27.82 -16.98
CA LEU A 333 19.91 -28.69 -17.86
C LEU A 333 19.00 -29.16 -19.00
N PRO A 334 19.42 -29.04 -20.28
CA PRO A 334 18.63 -29.56 -21.38
C PRO A 334 18.38 -31.03 -21.12
N HIS A 335 17.10 -31.41 -21.04
CA HIS A 335 16.69 -32.79 -20.91
C HIS A 335 17.38 -33.57 -22.02
N GLU A 336 18.37 -34.39 -21.69
CA GLU A 336 18.98 -35.31 -22.65
C GLU A 336 17.88 -36.32 -23.03
N GLU A 337 17.12 -36.00 -24.06
CA GLU A 337 16.33 -36.95 -24.82
C GLU A 337 17.31 -38.00 -25.37
N GLY A 338 17.39 -39.13 -24.67
CA GLY A 338 17.94 -40.34 -25.26
C GLY A 338 18.68 -41.25 -24.30
N ARG A 339 17.93 -42.09 -23.59
CA ARG A 339 18.21 -43.52 -23.70
C ARG A 339 16.98 -44.37 -23.41
N ASN A 340 16.48 -45.00 -24.47
CA ASN A 340 15.52 -46.09 -24.50
C ASN A 340 15.63 -47.01 -23.28
N GLY A 341 14.68 -46.89 -22.36
CA GLY A 341 14.30 -47.94 -21.43
C GLY A 341 13.05 -48.61 -21.99
N GLU A 342 13.26 -49.70 -22.72
CA GLU A 342 12.19 -50.58 -23.19
C GLU A 342 11.36 -51.09 -22.00
N SER A 343 10.15 -50.55 -21.83
CA SER A 343 9.14 -51.13 -20.96
C SER A 343 8.16 -51.91 -21.83
N THR A 344 8.24 -53.22 -21.69
CA THR A 344 7.27 -54.20 -22.21
C THR A 344 5.86 -53.80 -21.77
N PRO A 345 4.85 -53.74 -22.67
CA PRO A 345 3.49 -53.43 -22.26
C PRO A 345 2.87 -54.64 -21.54
N ALA A 346 2.41 -54.43 -20.31
CA ALA A 346 1.51 -55.35 -19.63
C ALA A 346 0.09 -55.23 -20.23
N PRO A 347 -0.72 -56.32 -20.29
CA PRO A 347 -2.02 -56.30 -20.94
C PRO A 347 -3.05 -55.40 -20.26
N ILE A 348 -3.80 -54.66 -21.07
CA ILE A 348 -4.96 -53.84 -20.70
C ILE A 348 -6.15 -54.76 -20.45
N GLU A 349 -6.74 -54.74 -19.24
CA GLU A 349 -8.10 -55.21 -19.01
C GLU A 349 -9.09 -54.06 -19.30
N GLU A 350 -10.07 -54.34 -20.16
CA GLU A 350 -11.17 -53.42 -20.52
C GLU A 350 -12.10 -53.15 -19.32
N PRO A 351 -12.54 -51.90 -19.10
CA PRO A 351 -13.66 -51.64 -18.23
C PRO A 351 -14.98 -51.95 -18.96
N THR A 352 -15.77 -52.84 -18.36
CA THR A 352 -17.13 -53.17 -18.79
C THR A 352 -18.05 -51.95 -18.66
N ALA A 353 -18.76 -51.62 -19.75
CA ALA A 353 -19.76 -50.58 -19.80
C ALA A 353 -20.95 -50.90 -18.86
N VAL A 354 -21.29 -49.97 -17.97
CA VAL A 354 -22.55 -50.00 -17.22
C VAL A 354 -23.57 -49.12 -17.92
N SER A 355 -24.66 -49.76 -18.31
CA SER A 355 -25.85 -49.24 -18.98
C SER A 355 -26.56 -48.15 -18.16
N THR A 356 -26.87 -47.04 -18.82
CA THR A 356 -27.76 -45.99 -18.31
C THR A 356 -29.21 -46.46 -18.42
N GLU A 357 -29.86 -46.75 -17.29
CA GLU A 357 -31.31 -46.93 -17.24
C GLU A 357 -31.99 -45.62 -16.85
N LYS A 358 -33.05 -45.33 -17.60
CA LYS A 358 -33.81 -44.09 -17.69
C LYS A 358 -34.98 -44.15 -16.71
N THR A 359 -35.09 -43.18 -15.79
CA THR A 359 -36.30 -43.02 -14.98
C THR A 359 -36.95 -41.66 -15.24
N THR A 360 -38.18 -41.75 -15.74
CA THR A 360 -39.20 -40.72 -15.99
C THR A 360 -39.52 -39.87 -14.75
N PRO A 361 -39.94 -38.59 -14.91
CA PRO A 361 -40.32 -37.73 -13.78
C PRO A 361 -41.76 -38.02 -13.33
N GLU A 362 -41.98 -38.06 -12.02
CA GLU A 362 -43.30 -38.01 -11.40
C GLU A 362 -43.50 -36.66 -10.70
N THR A 363 -44.71 -36.13 -10.84
CA THR A 363 -45.13 -34.76 -10.57
C THR A 363 -46.03 -34.72 -9.34
N THR A 364 -45.84 -33.72 -8.48
CA THR A 364 -46.80 -33.08 -7.54
C THR A 364 -47.26 -33.86 -6.29
N GLU A 365 -47.03 -33.28 -5.11
CA GLU A 365 -48.09 -32.63 -4.31
C GLU A 365 -47.51 -31.84 -3.11
N THR A 366 -47.97 -30.59 -2.99
CA THR A 366 -47.91 -29.75 -1.78
C THR A 366 -48.92 -30.26 -0.75
N PRO A 367 -48.74 -29.97 0.55
CA PRO A 367 -49.88 -29.40 1.26
C PRO A 367 -49.54 -28.24 2.20
N ASP A 368 -50.51 -27.33 2.28
CA ASP A 368 -50.66 -26.23 3.24
C ASP A 368 -50.59 -26.69 4.70
N GLY A 369 -50.09 -25.78 5.53
CA GLY A 369 -50.10 -25.80 6.99
C GLY A 369 -49.36 -24.61 7.57
#